data_AF-A0A0F0FRE3-F1
#
_entry.id   AF-A0A0F0FRE3-F1
#
_cell.length_a   1.000
_cell.length_b   1.000
_cell.length_c   1.000
_cell.angle_alpha   90.00
_cell.angle_beta   90.00
_cell.angle_gamma   90.00
#
_symmetry.space_group_name_H-M   'P 1'
#
loop_
_entity.id
_entity.type
_entity.pdbx_description
1 polymer ?
#
loop_
_entity_poly.entity_id
_entity_poly.type
_entity_poly.pdbx_seq_one_letter_code
_entity_poly.pdbx_strand_id
1 'polypeptide(L)'
;MKEKQEICPLCGTEAKAQPRRGSYGQWVRFECNNPECGPVEISTGARRMLREPTRKAELRALARSSREHGKLPRLGYDGPRGEIYVEFD
;
A
#
# COMPACT_ATOMS: atom_id res chain seq x y z
N MET A 1 -16.28 8.38 -6.68
CA MET A 1 -15.12 8.48 -5.76
C MET A 1 -14.08 9.34 -6.46
N LYS A 2 -13.63 10.44 -5.85
CA LYS A 2 -12.65 11.35 -6.47
C LYS A 2 -11.23 10.79 -6.30
N GLU A 3 -10.48 10.74 -7.39
CA GLU A 3 -9.03 10.59 -7.38
C GLU A 3 -8.40 11.76 -6.64
N LYS A 4 -7.40 11.48 -5.80
CA LYS A 4 -6.66 12.50 -5.07
C LYS A 4 -5.16 12.25 -5.25
N GLN A 5 -4.40 13.31 -5.51
CA GLN A 5 -2.93 13.24 -5.39
C GLN A 5 -2.56 13.15 -3.92
N GLU A 6 -1.84 12.09 -3.56
CA GLU A 6 -1.34 11.86 -2.21
C GLU A 6 0.10 11.33 -2.26
N ILE A 7 0.76 11.33 -1.12
CA ILE A 7 2.09 10.75 -0.96
C ILE A 7 1.96 9.23 -0.75
N CYS A 8 2.71 8.45 -1.52
CA CYS A 8 2.79 7.00 -1.38
C CYS A 8 3.34 6.65 0.02
N PRO A 9 2.61 5.87 0.84
CA PRO A 9 3.04 5.55 2.20
C PRO A 9 4.36 4.76 2.26
N LEU A 10 4.66 4.00 1.20
CA LEU A 10 5.85 3.17 1.13
C LEU A 10 7.09 3.99 0.82
N CYS A 11 7.11 4.78 -0.25
CA CYS A 11 8.33 5.43 -0.77
C CYS A 11 8.35 6.95 -0.65
N GLY A 12 7.25 7.60 -0.27
CA GLY A 12 7.20 9.06 -0.13
C GLY A 12 7.08 9.83 -1.44
N THR A 13 6.97 9.17 -2.60
CA THR A 13 6.74 9.84 -3.88
C THR A 13 5.27 10.17 -4.07
N GLU A 14 4.96 11.14 -4.93
CA GLU A 14 3.58 11.42 -5.33
C GLU A 14 2.96 10.20 -6.04
N ALA A 15 1.72 9.92 -5.70
CA ALA A 15 0.92 8.84 -6.25
C ALA A 15 -0.55 9.28 -6.37
N LYS A 16 -1.27 8.71 -7.33
CA LYS A 16 -2.74 8.89 -7.37
C LYS A 16 -3.36 7.91 -6.39
N ALA A 17 -4.07 8.43 -5.40
CA ALA A 17 -4.81 7.64 -4.43
C ALA A 17 -6.27 7.47 -4.90
N GLN A 18 -6.70 6.22 -4.99
CA GLN A 18 -8.05 5.82 -5.34
C GLN A 18 -8.62 4.89 -4.27
N PRO A 19 -9.70 5.25 -3.57
CA PRO A 19 -10.34 4.32 -2.64
C PRO A 19 -10.93 3.14 -3.42
N ARG A 20 -10.73 1.92 -2.91
CA ARG A 20 -11.23 0.69 -3.53
C ARG A 20 -12.76 0.67 -3.47
N ARG A 21 -13.42 0.40 -4.59
CA ARG A 21 -14.88 0.23 -4.64
C ARG A 21 -15.31 -0.93 -3.72
N GLY A 22 -16.43 -0.76 -3.02
CA GLY A 22 -16.94 -1.76 -2.08
C GLY A 22 -16.18 -1.86 -0.74
N SER A 23 -15.08 -1.11 -0.55
CA SER A 23 -14.32 -1.14 0.71
C SER A 23 -14.78 -0.09 1.73
N TYR A 24 -15.77 0.75 1.42
CA TYR A 24 -16.18 1.91 2.24
C TYR A 24 -15.00 2.82 2.66
N GLY A 25 -13.95 2.90 1.82
CA GLY A 25 -12.76 3.70 2.10
C GLY A 25 -11.74 3.02 3.02
N GLN A 26 -11.95 1.75 3.39
CA GLN A 26 -11.01 0.98 4.20
C GLN A 26 -9.74 0.61 3.44
N TRP A 27 -9.80 0.56 2.11
CA TRP A 27 -8.67 0.25 1.24
C TRP A 27 -8.47 1.35 0.22
N VAL A 28 -7.22 1.73 0.01
CA VAL A 28 -6.82 2.77 -0.94
C VAL A 28 -5.72 2.23 -1.83
N ARG A 29 -5.95 2.27 -3.14
CA ARG A 29 -4.95 1.98 -4.16
C ARG A 29 -4.12 3.23 -4.42
N PHE A 30 -2.81 3.11 -4.28
CA PHE A 30 -1.83 4.14 -4.62
C PHE A 30 -1.18 3.75 -5.94
N GLU A 31 -1.51 4.47 -7.01
CA GLU A 31 -0.85 4.36 -8.31
C GLU A 31 0.49 5.11 -8.25
N CYS A 32 1.50 4.45 -7.70
CA CYS A 32 2.86 4.98 -7.52
C CYS A 32 3.75 4.53 -8.69
N ASN A 33 4.36 5.49 -9.39
CA ASN A 33 5.19 5.21 -10.58
C ASN A 33 6.65 4.86 -10.22
N ASN A 34 7.06 4.97 -8.96
CA ASN A 34 8.43 4.64 -8.57
C ASN A 34 8.62 3.10 -8.65
N PRO A 35 9.67 2.60 -9.33
CA PRO A 35 9.89 1.18 -9.54
C PRO A 35 10.12 0.37 -8.26
N GLU A 36 10.46 1.00 -7.13
CA GLU A 36 10.60 0.35 -5.83
C GLU A 36 9.26 0.11 -5.13
N CYS A 37 8.31 1.07 -5.20
CA CYS A 37 6.96 0.92 -4.63
C CYS A 37 6.02 0.20 -5.61
N GLY A 38 6.00 0.65 -6.86
CA GLY A 38 4.94 0.42 -7.83
C GLY A 38 3.53 0.70 -7.31
N PRO A 39 2.50 0.38 -8.10
CA PRO A 39 1.13 0.40 -7.61
C PRO A 39 0.96 -0.56 -6.43
N VAL A 40 0.28 -0.10 -5.39
CA VAL A 40 0.05 -0.88 -4.15
C VAL A 40 -1.32 -0.52 -3.57
N GLU A 41 -2.04 -1.51 -3.04
CA GLU A 41 -3.25 -1.27 -2.26
C GLU A 41 -2.91 -1.29 -0.77
N ILE A 42 -3.41 -0.33 0.00
CA ILE A 42 -3.07 -0.20 1.42
C ILE A 42 -4.36 0.06 2.19
N SER A 43 -4.61 -0.77 3.21
CA SER A 43 -5.67 -0.55 4.17
C SER A 43 -5.42 0.71 5.00
N THR A 44 -6.47 1.37 5.47
CA THR A 44 -6.35 2.56 6.34
C THR A 44 -5.57 2.27 7.63
N GLY A 45 -5.72 1.06 8.19
CA GLY A 45 -4.96 0.57 9.34
C GLY A 45 -3.46 0.46 9.02
N ALA A 46 -3.11 -0.22 7.92
CA ALA A 46 -1.71 -0.35 7.51
C ALA A 46 -1.08 1.01 7.22
N ARG A 47 -1.84 1.93 6.60
CA ARG A 47 -1.37 3.30 6.32
C ARG A 47 -0.99 4.06 7.59
N ARG A 48 -1.67 3.85 8.72
CA ARG A 48 -1.32 4.48 10.01
C ARG A 48 -0.01 3.93 10.57
N MET A 49 0.18 2.61 10.49
CA MET A 49 1.38 1.94 11.00
C MET A 49 2.62 2.18 10.13
N LEU A 50 2.42 2.35 8.82
CA LEU A 50 3.46 2.73 7.86
C LEU A 50 4.04 4.14 8.09
N ARG A 51 3.58 4.90 9.09
CA ARG A 51 4.27 6.15 9.48
C ARG A 51 5.64 5.87 10.07
N GLU A 52 5.84 4.70 10.67
CA GLU A 52 7.11 4.29 11.23
C GLU A 52 8.09 3.82 10.13
N PRO A 53 9.33 4.33 10.11
CA PRO A 53 10.27 4.09 9.00
C PRO A 53 10.77 2.64 8.93
N THR A 54 10.86 1.94 10.06
CA THR A 54 11.54 0.65 10.20
C THR A 54 10.93 -0.46 9.34
N ARG A 55 9.63 -0.41 9.05
CA ARG A 55 8.93 -1.44 8.26
C ARG A 55 8.83 -1.14 6.76
N LYS A 56 9.26 0.05 6.31
CA LYS A 56 9.05 0.48 4.91
C LYS A 56 9.93 -0.28 3.92
N ALA A 57 11.18 -0.56 4.28
CA ALA A 57 12.14 -1.20 3.36
C ALA A 57 11.70 -2.62 2.99
N GLU A 58 11.34 -3.43 3.99
CA GLU A 58 10.87 -4.81 3.78
C GLU A 58 9.58 -4.84 2.94
N LEU A 59 8.63 -3.95 3.24
CA LEU A 59 7.37 -3.88 2.51
C LEU A 59 7.57 -3.39 1.06
N ARG A 60 8.55 -2.52 0.78
CA ARG A 60 8.94 -2.17 -0.59
C ARG A 60 9.53 -3.37 -1.33
N ALA A 61 10.41 -4.14 -0.69
CA ALA A 61 11.00 -5.34 -1.28
C ALA A 61 9.91 -6.38 -1.64
N LEU A 62 8.96 -6.62 -0.72
CA LEU A 62 7.80 -7.48 -0.96
C LEU A 62 6.91 -6.94 -2.08
N ALA A 63 6.61 -5.64 -2.08
CA ALA A 63 5.80 -5.01 -3.13
C ALA A 63 6.46 -5.08 -4.51
N ARG A 64 7.80 -4.97 -4.58
CA ARG A 64 8.56 -5.16 -5.81
C ARG A 64 8.50 -6.60 -6.30
N SER A 65 8.81 -7.57 -5.44
CA SER A 65 8.77 -8.99 -5.80
C SER A 65 7.38 -9.40 -6.30
N SER A 66 6.31 -8.96 -5.63
CA SER A 66 4.92 -9.21 -6.06
C SER A 66 4.66 -8.80 -7.50
N ARG A 67 5.14 -7.62 -7.89
CA ARG A 67 4.97 -7.06 -9.23
C ARG A 67 5.83 -7.76 -10.27
N GLU A 68 7.03 -8.21 -9.91
CA GLU A 68 7.85 -9.07 -10.78
C GLU A 68 7.11 -10.38 -11.12
N HIS A 69 6.20 -10.83 -10.25
CA HIS A 69 5.30 -11.95 -10.49
C HIS A 69 3.92 -11.57 -11.05
N GLY A 70 3.73 -10.32 -11.48
CA GLY A 70 2.48 -9.83 -12.08
C GLY A 70 1.32 -9.61 -11.10
N LYS A 71 1.57 -9.63 -9.79
CA LYS A 71 0.54 -9.46 -8.75
C LYS A 71 0.53 -8.05 -8.17
N LEU A 72 -0.65 -7.56 -7.80
CA LEU A 72 -0.79 -6.28 -7.10
C LEU A 72 -0.66 -6.53 -5.58
N PRO A 73 0.37 -6.01 -4.91
CA PRO A 73 0.51 -6.15 -3.47
C PRO A 73 -0.60 -5.39 -2.74
N ARG A 74 -1.23 -6.02 -1.75
CA ARG A 74 -2.19 -5.41 -0.83
C ARG A 74 -1.67 -5.46 0.60
N LEU A 75 -1.57 -4.32 1.25
CA LEU A 75 -1.07 -4.17 2.62
C LEU A 75 -2.24 -4.01 3.60
N GLY A 76 -2.53 -5.08 4.31
CA GLY A 76 -3.50 -5.10 5.38
C GLY A 76 -2.88 -4.85 6.75
N TYR A 77 -3.71 -4.60 7.75
CA TYR A 77 -3.29 -4.53 9.14
C TYR A 77 -4.18 -5.42 10.00
N ASP A 78 -3.55 -6.37 10.69
CA ASP A 78 -4.18 -7.21 11.69
C ASP A 78 -4.12 -6.46 13.03
N GLY A 79 -5.26 -5.86 13.41
CA GLY A 79 -5.41 -5.12 14.65
C GLY A 79 -5.09 -5.94 15.90
N PRO A 80 -5.69 -7.14 16.07
CA PRO A 80 -5.37 -8.05 17.17
C PRO A 80 -3.89 -8.41 17.31
N ARG A 81 -3.19 -8.63 16.18
CA ARG A 81 -1.75 -9.00 16.21
C ARG A 81 -0.80 -7.81 16.21
N GLY A 82 -1.25 -6.63 15.81
CA GLY A 82 -0.38 -5.45 15.64
C GLY A 82 0.54 -5.54 14.42
N GLU A 83 0.17 -6.34 13.42
CA GLU A 83 1.05 -6.71 12.32
C GLU A 83 0.51 -6.25 10.96
N ILE A 84 1.42 -5.84 10.09
CA ILE A 84 1.11 -5.61 8.67
C ILE A 84 1.24 -6.95 7.96
N TYR A 85 0.22 -7.31 7.20
CA TYR A 85 0.25 -8.48 6.34
C TYR A 85 0.17 -8.06 4.87
N VAL A 86 0.69 -8.92 3.99
CA VAL A 86 0.65 -8.71 2.55
C VAL A 86 -0.23 -9.80 1.93
N GLU A 87 -1.24 -9.37 1.19
CA GLU A 87 -2.02 -10.25 0.32
C GLU A 87 -1.61 -9.98 -1.13
N PHE A 88 -1.67 -11.03 -1.95
CA PHE A 88 -1.41 -10.94 -3.38
C PHE A 88 -2.69 -11.32 -4.11
N ASP A 89 -3.20 -10.41 -4.94
CA ASP A 89 -4.25 -10.70 -5.92
C ASP A 89 -3.63 -11.23 -7.22
#